data_AF-A0A2M8Q6U8-F1
#
_entry.id   AF-A0A2M8Q6U8-F1
#
_cell.length_a   1.000
_cell.length_b   1.000
_cell.length_c   1.000
_cell.angle_alpha   90.00
_cell.angle_beta   90.00
_cell.angle_gamma   90.00
#
_symmetry.space_group_name_H-M   'P 1'
#
loop_
_entity.id
_entity.type
_entity.pdbx_description
1 polymer ?
#
loop_
_entity_poly.entity_id
_entity_poly.type
_entity_poly.pdbx_seq_one_letter_code
_entity_poly.pdbx_strand_id
1 'polypeptide(L)'
;GVTVNSLHPGVVDTAMQEDIRSVDTAGTRLDTSYFHELYERGALRPPSEVAELIYWLVGPWSRDHNGEIFSAQDEAWVQQVRRDLG
;
A
#
# COMPACT_ATOMS: atom_id res chain seq x y z
N GLY A 1 0.44 -17.27 -20.10
CA GLY A 1 -0.88 -16.58 -20.03
C GLY A 1 -0.67 -15.17 -19.53
N VAL A 2 -1.74 -14.38 -19.44
CA VAL A 2 -1.73 -13.08 -18.73
C VAL A 2 -2.36 -13.30 -17.36
N THR A 3 -1.75 -12.77 -16.31
CA THR A 3 -2.34 -12.71 -14.96
C THR A 3 -2.64 -11.25 -14.62
N VAL A 4 -3.72 -11.05 -13.86
CA VAL A 4 -4.15 -9.72 -13.40
C VAL A 4 -4.52 -9.84 -11.93
N ASN A 5 -3.86 -9.09 -11.07
CA ASN A 5 -4.12 -9.05 -9.64
C ASN A 5 -4.27 -7.59 -9.18
N SER A 6 -5.03 -7.37 -8.11
CA SER A 6 -5.19 -6.05 -7.47
C SER A 6 -4.35 -5.98 -6.20
N LEU A 7 -3.76 -4.82 -5.93
CA LEU A 7 -3.04 -4.54 -4.69
C LEU A 7 -3.67 -3.33 -4.00
N HIS A 8 -4.10 -3.51 -2.76
CA HIS A 8 -4.39 -2.43 -1.83
C HIS A 8 -3.10 -2.09 -1.04
N PRO A 9 -2.41 -0.98 -1.34
CA PRO A 9 -1.09 -0.70 -0.77
C PRO A 9 -1.14 -0.12 0.66
N GLY A 10 -2.34 0.21 1.16
CA GLY A 10 -2.50 0.99 2.39
C GLY A 10 -2.20 2.47 2.20
N VAL A 11 -1.82 3.13 3.29
CA VAL A 11 -1.43 4.55 3.28
C VAL A 11 0.09 4.63 3.13
N VAL A 12 0.53 5.14 1.99
CA VAL A 12 1.93 5.16 1.57
C VAL A 12 2.47 6.59 1.60
N ASP A 13 3.69 6.77 2.09
CA ASP A 13 4.35 8.07 2.14
C ASP A 13 4.76 8.53 0.73
N THR A 14 3.86 9.26 0.08
CA THR A 14 3.98 9.70 -1.32
C THR A 14 3.51 11.14 -1.45
N ALA A 15 3.87 11.81 -2.56
CA ALA A 15 3.40 13.16 -2.87
C ALA A 15 1.86 13.26 -2.87
N MET A 16 1.15 12.24 -3.37
CA MET A 16 -0.31 12.21 -3.31
C MET A 16 -0.84 12.26 -1.88
N GLN A 17 -0.17 11.59 -0.94
CA GLN A 17 -0.63 11.57 0.45
C GLN A 17 -0.26 12.86 1.18
N GLU A 18 0.82 13.53 0.79
CA GLU A 18 1.11 14.91 1.18
C GLU A 18 0.02 15.88 0.68
N ASP A 19 -0.39 15.77 -0.58
CA ASP A 19 -1.46 16.59 -1.16
C ASP A 19 -2.76 16.43 -0.36
N ILE A 20 -3.15 15.19 -0.01
CA ILE A 20 -4.34 14.91 0.83
C ILE A 20 -4.26 15.63 2.18
N ARG A 21 -3.09 15.67 2.82
CA ARG A 21 -2.88 16.38 4.10
C ARG A 21 -2.79 17.90 3.93
N SER A 22 -2.53 18.39 2.73
CA SER A 22 -2.43 19.84 2.47
C SER A 22 -3.78 20.52 2.23
N VAL A 23 -4.84 19.75 1.98
CA VAL A 23 -6.17 20.28 1.67
C VAL A 23 -6.79 20.93 2.90
N ASP A 24 -7.15 22.21 2.78
CA ASP A 24 -8.00 22.88 3.77
C ASP A 24 -9.43 22.34 3.68
N THR A 25 -9.85 21.64 4.73
CA THR A 25 -11.18 21.05 4.85
C THR A 25 -12.14 21.92 5.66
N ALA A 26 -11.72 23.11 6.10
CA ALA A 26 -12.54 24.02 6.89
C ALA A 26 -13.87 24.34 6.19
N GLY A 27 -14.98 24.19 6.91
CA GLY A 27 -16.33 24.43 6.38
C GLY A 27 -16.84 23.34 5.43
N THR A 28 -16.11 22.25 5.22
CA THR A 28 -16.56 21.07 4.46
C THR A 28 -17.01 19.94 5.38
N ARG A 29 -17.57 18.86 4.81
CA ARG A 29 -17.83 17.59 5.53
C ARG A 29 -16.65 16.62 5.49
N LEU A 30 -15.54 16.99 4.85
CA LEU A 30 -14.38 16.14 4.71
C LEU A 30 -13.57 16.18 6.00
N ASP A 31 -13.14 15.02 6.47
CA ASP A 31 -12.25 14.89 7.62
C ASP A 31 -10.99 14.16 7.19
N THR A 32 -9.87 14.89 7.20
CA THR A 32 -8.54 14.38 6.88
C THR A 32 -7.70 14.09 8.12
N SER A 33 -8.24 14.30 9.33
CA SER A 33 -7.52 14.13 10.61
C SER A 33 -6.83 12.77 10.71
N TYR A 34 -7.50 11.71 10.29
CA TYR A 34 -6.93 10.35 10.21
C TYR A 34 -5.59 10.28 9.46
N PHE A 35 -5.46 10.99 8.34
CA PHE A 35 -4.23 11.01 7.53
C PHE A 35 -3.12 11.86 8.17
N HIS A 36 -3.50 12.93 8.90
CA HIS A 36 -2.56 13.72 9.70
C HIS A 36 -2.00 12.89 10.86
N GLU A 37 -2.87 12.23 11.62
CA GLU A 37 -2.44 11.38 12.74
C GLU A 37 -1.50 10.25 12.30
N LEU A 38 -1.79 9.63 11.15
CA LEU A 38 -0.91 8.60 10.57
C LEU A 38 0.48 9.13 10.25
N TYR A 39 0.57 10.34 9.69
CA TYR A 39 1.84 10.99 9.39
C TYR A 39 2.59 11.39 10.67
N GLU A 40 1.90 12.02 11.62
CA GLU A 40 2.50 12.50 12.88
C GLU A 40 3.07 11.36 13.73
N ARG A 41 2.42 10.18 13.72
CA ARG A 41 2.92 8.99 14.44
C ARG A 41 3.93 8.15 13.64
N GLY A 42 4.32 8.59 12.45
CA GLY A 42 5.27 7.86 11.59
C GLY A 42 4.75 6.51 11.09
N ALA A 43 3.43 6.35 10.94
CA ALA A 43 2.79 5.09 10.56
C ALA A 43 2.50 4.96 9.05
N LEU A 44 3.02 5.87 8.23
CA LEU A 44 2.95 5.74 6.77
C LEU A 44 3.92 4.68 6.29
N ARG A 45 3.47 3.86 5.34
CA ARG A 45 4.34 2.85 4.75
C ARG A 45 5.34 3.51 3.80
N PRO A 46 6.64 3.14 3.85
CA PRO A 46 7.61 3.56 2.85
C PRO A 46 7.22 3.04 1.46
N PRO A 47 7.38 3.84 0.39
CA PRO A 47 7.14 3.37 -0.99
C PRO A 47 7.96 2.14 -1.38
N SER A 48 9.17 1.99 -0.84
CA SER A 48 10.03 0.83 -1.10
C SER A 48 9.38 -0.48 -0.66
N GLU A 49 8.69 -0.49 0.49
CA GLU A 49 8.00 -1.70 0.95
C GLU A 49 6.85 -2.08 0.01
N VAL A 50 6.13 -1.10 -0.55
CA VAL A 50 5.06 -1.37 -1.53
C VAL A 50 5.64 -1.84 -2.86
N ALA A 51 6.79 -1.29 -3.26
CA ALA A 51 7.49 -1.72 -4.47
C ALA A 51 7.91 -3.20 -4.40
N GLU A 52 8.34 -3.69 -3.24
CA GLU A 52 8.62 -5.11 -3.01
C GLU A 52 7.38 -6.00 -3.21
N LEU A 53 6.21 -5.58 -2.70
CA LEU A 53 4.95 -6.29 -2.89
C LEU A 53 4.56 -6.36 -4.38
N ILE A 54 4.74 -5.26 -5.11
CA ILE A 54 4.50 -5.21 -6.56
C ILE A 54 5.50 -6.12 -7.28
N TYR A 55 6.77 -6.08 -6.89
CA TYR A 55 7.82 -6.91 -7.47
C TYR A 55 7.50 -8.40 -7.33
N TRP A 56 7.00 -8.81 -6.16
CA TRP A 56 6.53 -10.17 -5.94
C TRP A 56 5.37 -10.54 -6.89
N LEU A 57 4.39 -9.64 -7.04
CA LEU A 57 3.22 -9.86 -7.91
C LEU A 57 3.55 -9.96 -9.40
N VAL A 58 4.64 -9.33 -9.87
CA VAL A 58 5.11 -9.47 -11.26
C VAL A 58 6.17 -10.57 -11.43
N GLY A 59 6.63 -11.15 -10.33
CA GLY A 59 7.70 -12.12 -10.27
C GLY A 59 7.23 -13.58 -10.44
N PRO A 60 8.15 -14.55 -10.28
CA PRO A 60 7.82 -15.97 -10.41
C PRO A 60 6.90 -16.49 -9.30
N TRP A 61 6.84 -15.83 -8.14
CA TRP A 61 6.08 -16.29 -6.97
C TRP A 61 4.57 -16.18 -7.15
N SER A 62 4.11 -15.25 -7.98
CA SER A 62 2.68 -15.00 -8.22
C SER A 62 2.10 -15.80 -9.39
N ARG A 63 2.87 -16.69 -10.03
CA ARG A 63 2.48 -17.33 -11.30
C ARG A 63 1.18 -18.13 -11.25
N ASP A 64 0.86 -18.67 -10.07
CA ASP A 64 -0.36 -19.45 -9.84
C ASP A 64 -1.53 -18.58 -9.34
N HIS A 65 -1.34 -17.26 -9.24
CA HIS A 65 -2.33 -16.30 -8.77
C HIS A 65 -2.90 -15.45 -9.90
N ASN A 66 -4.23 -15.39 -10.00
CA ASN A 66 -4.92 -14.59 -11.01
C ASN A 66 -6.32 -14.17 -10.55
N GLY A 67 -6.66 -12.89 -10.68
CA GLY A 67 -7.93 -12.31 -10.29
C GLY A 67 -8.05 -12.03 -8.79
N GLU A 68 -6.94 -12.10 -8.05
CA GLU A 68 -6.91 -11.98 -6.60
C GLU A 68 -6.70 -10.52 -6.14
N ILE A 69 -7.15 -10.23 -4.93
CA ILE A 69 -6.95 -8.94 -4.27
C ILE A 69 -5.99 -9.16 -3.10
N PHE A 70 -4.80 -8.58 -3.23
CA PHE A 70 -3.78 -8.57 -2.20
C PHE A 70 -3.84 -7.27 -1.40
N SER A 71 -3.42 -7.32 -0.15
CA SER A 71 -3.47 -6.18 0.76
C SER A 71 -2.18 -6.08 1.55
N ALA A 72 -1.59 -4.88 1.59
CA ALA A 72 -0.43 -4.62 2.43
C ALA A 72 -0.74 -4.74 3.94
N GLN A 73 -2.02 -4.83 4.34
CA GLN A 73 -2.42 -5.12 5.72
C GLN A 73 -2.49 -6.63 6.03
N ASP A 74 -2.40 -7.50 5.03
CA ASP A 74 -2.32 -8.94 5.24
C ASP A 74 -0.90 -9.32 5.70
N GLU A 75 -0.71 -9.42 7.01
CA GLU A 75 0.58 -9.76 7.60
C GLU A 75 1.09 -11.12 7.13
N ALA A 76 0.22 -12.11 6.93
CA ALA A 76 0.64 -13.45 6.53
C ALA A 76 1.26 -13.42 5.12
N TRP A 77 0.60 -12.73 4.20
CA TRP A 77 1.12 -12.53 2.85
C TRP A 77 2.37 -11.65 2.82
N VAL A 78 2.41 -10.54 3.56
CA VAL A 78 3.59 -9.67 3.63
C VAL A 78 4.82 -10.44 4.16
N GLN A 79 4.64 -11.30 5.17
CA GLN A 79 5.74 -12.16 5.65
C GLN A 79 6.15 -13.22 4.63
N GLN A 80 5.22 -13.72 3.81
CA GLN A 80 5.56 -14.59 2.68
C GLN A 80 6.42 -13.83 1.66
N VAL A 81 6.01 -12.63 1.23
CA VAL A 81 6.78 -11.81 0.28
C VAL A 81 8.20 -11.59 0.79
N ARG A 82 8.38 -11.22 2.06
CA ARG A 82 9.72 -11.01 2.65
C ARG A 82 10.58 -12.27 2.57
N ARG A 83 10.04 -13.45 2.91
CA ARG A 83 10.77 -14.72 2.80
C ARG A 83 11.15 -15.06 1.36
N ASP A 84 10.28 -14.74 0.42
CA ASP A 84 10.43 -15.05 -1.00
C ASP A 84 11.46 -14.14 -1.68
N LEU A 85 11.60 -12.90 -1.22
CA LEU A 85 12.53 -11.91 -1.77
C LEU A 85 13.95 -11.96 -1.16
N GLY A 86 14.12 -12.51 0.04
CA GLY A 86 15.42 -12.74 0.68
C GLY A 86 15.81 -11.70 1.73
#